data_AF-A0A8D8M904-F1
#
_entry.id   AF-A0A8D8M904-F1
#
_cell.length_a   1.000
_cell.length_b   1.000
_cell.length_c   1.000
_cell.angle_alpha   90.00
_cell.angle_beta   90.00
_cell.angle_gamma   90.00
#
_symmetry.space_group_name_H-M   'P 1'
#
loop_
_entity.id
_entity.type
_entity.pdbx_description
1 polymer ?
#
loop_
_entity_poly.entity_id
_entity_poly.type
_entity_poly.pdbx_seq_one_letter_code
_entity_poly.pdbx_strand_id
1 'polypeptide(L)'
;MASEEFSGELEFLNSLFTTQNPTLDMDLMNQIDQLEMNNPLEKTANMDIKNEKQNLEAEKVECEQLRKQISENMQALAKAEKELEGLENRKMKLKTNLQCASDKVSAAEQELHHLKRLQKPGSGDMRKVELKGNILQFYENLMKMKLVDTSYLQDKPKNFVQGYIYNINNMHLKHFYIPIQQNIGWDFLAPASHLSWTANDSIDEENDEPVKWF
;
A
#
# COMPACT_ATOMS: atom_id res chain seq x y z
N MET A 1 118.78 47.53 27.68
CA MET A 1 118.64 46.73 28.92
C MET A 1 117.18 46.35 29.06
N ALA A 2 116.72 45.29 28.39
CA ALA A 2 115.34 44.77 28.49
C ALA A 2 115.23 43.40 27.78
N SER A 3 116.15 42.47 28.05
CA SER A 3 116.18 41.19 27.33
C SER A 3 116.58 39.98 28.18
N GLU A 4 116.77 40.13 29.49
CA GLU A 4 117.18 39.00 30.35
C GLU A 4 116.12 38.61 31.40
N GLU A 5 115.06 39.42 31.62
CA GLU A 5 114.02 39.09 32.61
C GLU A 5 112.90 38.19 32.05
N PHE A 6 112.69 38.17 30.73
CA PHE A 6 111.61 37.39 30.11
C PHE A 6 111.97 35.93 29.80
N SER A 7 113.25 35.51 29.84
CA SER A 7 113.61 34.13 29.50
C SER A 7 113.29 33.14 30.64
N GLY A 8 113.45 33.57 31.89
CA GLY A 8 113.16 32.73 33.06
C GLY A 8 111.67 32.45 33.27
N GLU A 9 110.80 33.43 33.01
CA GLU A 9 109.35 33.25 33.11
C GLU A 9 108.78 32.41 31.95
N LEU A 10 109.36 32.52 30.75
CA LEU A 10 108.96 31.69 29.61
C LEU A 10 109.42 30.23 29.79
N GLU A 11 110.60 30.00 30.36
CA GLU A 11 111.09 28.66 30.71
C GLU A 11 110.28 28.04 31.86
N PHE A 12 109.88 28.84 32.86
CA PHE A 12 109.00 28.37 33.92
C PHE A 12 107.61 27.97 33.40
N LEU A 13 106.98 28.81 32.55
CA LEU A 13 105.71 28.48 31.91
C LEU A 13 105.82 27.26 30.98
N ASN A 14 106.89 27.13 30.19
CA ASN A 14 107.12 25.94 29.38
C ASN A 14 107.35 24.69 30.25
N SER A 15 107.97 24.81 31.43
CA SER A 15 108.13 23.69 32.36
C SER A 15 106.80 23.26 32.99
N LEU A 16 105.89 24.20 33.26
CA LEU A 16 104.52 23.91 33.71
C LEU A 16 103.67 23.19 32.65
N PHE A 17 103.80 23.57 31.37
CA PHE A 17 103.07 22.92 30.28
C PHE A 17 103.71 21.59 29.82
N THR A 18 105.02 21.40 30.01
CA THR A 18 105.68 20.10 29.75
C THR A 18 105.55 19.11 30.90
N THR A 19 105.19 19.58 32.10
CA THR A 19 104.58 18.75 33.14
C THR A 19 103.09 18.53 32.89
N GLN A 20 102.68 18.21 31.67
CA GLN A 20 101.52 17.34 31.50
C GLN A 20 101.91 16.03 32.18
N ASN A 21 101.53 15.86 33.46
CA ASN A 21 101.68 14.59 34.14
C ASN A 21 100.82 13.60 33.34
N PRO A 22 101.43 12.74 32.51
CA PRO A 22 100.65 11.84 31.66
C PRO A 22 99.86 10.86 32.51
N THR A 23 100.29 10.64 33.75
CA THR A 23 99.58 9.94 34.82
C THR A 23 98.28 10.63 35.23
N LEU A 24 98.22 11.96 35.27
CA LEU A 24 97.04 12.69 35.73
C LEU A 24 95.96 12.78 34.63
N ASP A 25 96.39 12.95 33.37
CA ASP A 25 95.51 12.82 32.21
C ASP A 25 95.04 11.37 32.03
N MET A 26 95.91 10.38 32.25
CA MET A 26 95.52 8.97 32.20
C MET A 26 94.61 8.59 33.38
N ASP A 27 94.81 9.16 34.57
CA ASP A 27 93.93 8.96 35.73
C ASP A 27 92.57 9.65 35.54
N LEU A 28 92.53 10.84 34.94
CA LEU A 28 91.28 11.52 34.56
C LEU A 28 90.53 10.74 33.48
N MET A 29 91.22 10.27 32.45
CA MET A 29 90.62 9.43 31.40
C MET A 29 90.14 8.10 31.98
N ASN A 30 90.90 7.47 32.89
CA ASN A 30 90.47 6.28 33.61
C ASN A 30 89.28 6.55 34.53
N GLN A 31 89.19 7.71 35.19
CA GLN A 31 88.04 8.10 36.00
C GLN A 31 86.81 8.39 35.14
N ILE A 32 86.98 9.00 33.98
CA ILE A 32 85.91 9.22 32.99
C ILE A 32 85.43 7.87 32.44
N ASP A 33 86.33 6.99 32.03
CA ASP A 33 86.01 5.64 31.56
C ASP A 33 85.33 4.82 32.67
N GLN A 34 85.77 4.96 33.93
CA GLN A 34 85.11 4.34 35.08
C GLN A 34 83.73 4.95 35.34
N LEU A 35 83.53 6.26 35.21
CA LEU A 35 82.22 6.89 35.36
C LEU A 35 81.26 6.48 34.24
N GLU A 36 81.74 6.35 33.00
CA GLU A 36 80.95 5.84 31.88
C GLU A 36 80.61 4.34 32.04
N MET A 37 81.54 3.54 32.58
CA MET A 37 81.35 2.12 32.91
C MET A 37 80.53 1.90 34.19
N ASN A 38 80.46 2.88 35.09
CA ASN A 38 79.64 2.83 36.30
C ASN A 38 78.20 3.34 36.09
N ASN A 39 77.92 3.97 34.94
CA ASN A 39 76.58 4.45 34.58
C ASN A 39 75.85 3.76 33.39
N PRO A 40 76.17 2.51 32.97
CA PRO A 40 75.46 1.84 31.89
C PRO A 40 74.00 1.56 32.26
N LEU A 41 73.71 1.39 33.56
CA LEU A 41 72.36 1.24 34.11
C LEU A 41 71.48 2.47 33.85
N GLU A 42 72.01 3.69 33.96
CA GLU A 42 71.27 4.92 33.62
C GLU A 42 71.05 5.06 32.11
N LYS A 43 72.00 4.63 31.26
CA LYS A 43 71.82 4.63 29.80
C LYS A 43 70.74 3.63 29.35
N THR A 44 70.72 2.41 29.92
CA THR A 44 69.67 1.43 29.65
C THR A 44 68.32 1.88 30.19
N ALA A 45 68.26 2.39 31.42
CA ALA A 45 67.02 2.91 32.00
C ALA A 45 66.44 4.08 31.19
N ASN A 46 67.28 4.98 30.67
CA ASN A 46 66.82 6.08 29.80
C ASN A 46 66.32 5.58 28.44
N MET A 47 66.89 4.51 27.88
CA MET A 47 66.34 3.86 26.68
C MET A 47 65.01 3.18 26.98
N ASP A 48 64.89 2.46 28.09
CA ASP A 48 63.66 1.78 28.49
C ASP A 48 62.52 2.78 28.71
N ILE A 49 62.77 3.90 29.40
CA ILE A 49 61.80 5.00 29.57
C ILE A 49 61.39 5.60 28.23
N LYS A 50 62.33 5.78 27.30
CA LYS A 50 62.03 6.32 25.96
C LYS A 50 61.17 5.35 25.15
N ASN A 51 61.45 4.05 25.22
CA ASN A 51 60.67 3.02 24.56
C ASN A 51 59.26 2.91 25.18
N GLU A 52 59.15 2.93 26.50
CA GLU A 52 57.87 2.90 27.21
C GLU A 52 57.03 4.14 26.87
N LYS A 53 57.64 5.32 26.80
CA LYS A 53 56.95 6.54 26.36
C LYS A 53 56.45 6.45 24.91
N GLN A 54 57.20 5.83 24.01
CA GLN A 54 56.76 5.60 22.62
C GLN A 54 55.59 4.61 22.56
N ASN A 55 55.64 3.53 23.36
CA ASN A 55 54.56 2.57 23.45
C ASN A 55 53.28 3.20 24.01
N LEU A 56 53.39 4.01 25.07
CA LEU A 56 52.25 4.74 25.65
C LEU A 56 51.64 5.75 24.67
N GLU A 57 52.46 6.42 23.86
CA GLU A 57 51.93 7.33 22.82
C GLU A 57 51.22 6.54 21.71
N ALA A 58 51.74 5.37 21.32
CA ALA A 58 51.08 4.49 20.36
C ALA A 58 49.73 3.96 20.90
N GLU A 59 49.68 3.52 22.15
CA GLU A 59 48.45 3.08 22.83
C GLU A 59 47.43 4.22 22.94
N LYS A 60 47.89 5.46 23.18
CA LYS A 60 47.01 6.62 23.23
C LYS A 60 46.36 6.89 21.87
N VAL A 61 47.13 6.81 20.78
CA VAL A 61 46.60 6.96 19.42
C VAL A 61 45.58 5.85 19.12
N GLU A 62 45.87 4.61 19.49
CA GLU A 62 44.93 3.49 19.31
C GLU A 62 43.65 3.70 20.13
N CYS A 63 43.76 4.16 21.38
CA CYS A 63 42.61 4.50 22.21
C CYS A 63 41.74 5.60 21.60
N GLU A 64 42.36 6.64 21.03
CA GLU A 64 41.64 7.72 20.34
C GLU A 64 40.92 7.21 19.08
N GLN A 65 41.54 6.31 18.32
CA GLN A 65 40.93 5.66 17.17
C GLN A 65 39.73 4.79 17.57
N LEU A 66 39.87 3.96 18.61
CA LEU A 66 38.79 3.14 19.13
C LEU A 66 37.63 4.01 19.65
N ARG A 67 37.92 5.11 20.34
CA ARG A 67 36.89 6.07 20.79
C ARG A 67 36.13 6.67 19.61
N LYS A 68 36.84 7.03 18.52
CA LYS A 68 36.22 7.54 17.30
C LYS A 68 35.33 6.49 16.65
N GLN A 69 35.80 5.25 16.50
CA GLN A 69 35.02 4.15 15.95
C GLN A 69 33.76 3.85 16.78
N ILE A 70 33.86 3.85 18.11
CA ILE A 70 32.71 3.69 19.01
C ILE A 70 31.70 4.81 18.78
N SER A 71 32.16 6.06 18.67
CA SER A 71 31.27 7.20 18.42
C SER A 71 30.54 7.09 17.07
N GLU A 72 31.26 6.74 16.01
CA GLU A 72 30.69 6.53 14.67
C GLU A 72 29.68 5.38 14.66
N ASN A 73 30.01 4.26 15.31
CA ASN A 73 29.12 3.10 15.42
C ASN A 73 27.87 3.41 16.24
N MET A 74 27.98 4.19 17.33
CA MET A 74 26.83 4.63 18.11
C MET A 74 25.89 5.53 17.30
N GLN A 75 26.44 6.43 16.48
CA GLN A 75 25.64 7.26 15.59
C GLN A 75 24.95 6.43 14.49
N ALA A 76 25.66 5.45 13.94
CA ALA A 76 25.10 4.52 12.95
C ALA A 76 23.97 3.68 13.57
N LEU A 77 24.17 3.18 14.79
CA LEU A 77 23.16 2.42 15.54
C LEU A 77 21.91 3.27 15.79
N ALA A 78 22.05 4.50 16.30
CA ALA A 78 20.92 5.39 16.55
C ALA A 78 20.11 5.71 15.28
N LYS A 79 20.79 5.84 14.13
CA LYS A 79 20.12 5.99 12.83
C LYS A 79 19.35 4.72 12.44
N ALA A 80 19.97 3.55 12.59
CA ALA A 80 19.35 2.27 12.28
C ALA A 80 18.13 1.99 13.18
N GLU A 81 18.20 2.33 14.47
CA GLU A 81 17.08 2.22 15.41
C GLU A 81 15.91 3.10 15.00
N LYS A 82 16.17 4.35 14.58
CA LYS A 82 15.13 5.25 14.09
C LYS A 82 14.50 4.77 12.79
N GLU A 83 15.30 4.22 11.88
CA GLU A 83 14.79 3.59 10.64
C GLU A 83 13.94 2.37 10.95
N LEU A 84 14.37 1.53 11.90
CA LEU A 84 13.63 0.37 12.36
C LEU A 84 12.27 0.77 12.93
N GLU A 85 12.23 1.78 13.81
CA GLU A 85 10.98 2.32 14.36
C GLU A 85 10.05 2.84 13.24
N GLY A 86 10.61 3.51 12.24
CA GLY A 86 9.86 3.96 11.05
C GLY A 86 9.25 2.79 10.27
N LEU A 87 9.99 1.70 10.09
CA LEU A 87 9.53 0.49 9.42
C LEU A 87 8.46 -0.25 10.23
N GLU A 88 8.62 -0.36 11.54
CA GLU A 88 7.63 -0.96 12.43
C GLU A 88 6.29 -0.19 12.41
N ASN A 89 6.37 1.14 12.47
CA ASN A 89 5.19 1.99 12.32
C ASN A 89 4.50 1.81 10.96
N ARG A 90 5.28 1.71 9.87
CA ARG A 90 4.73 1.44 8.53
C ARG A 90 4.10 0.05 8.43
N LYS A 91 4.72 -0.97 9.03
CA LYS A 91 4.20 -2.34 9.10
C LYS A 91 2.86 -2.37 9.83
N MET A 92 2.74 -1.67 10.96
CA MET A 92 1.48 -1.56 11.70
C MET A 92 0.39 -0.89 10.87
N LYS A 93 0.69 0.23 10.19
CA LYS A 93 -0.26 0.90 9.29
C LYS A 93 -0.71 0.02 8.12
N LEU A 94 0.21 -0.74 7.53
CA LEU A 94 -0.14 -1.67 6.45
C LEU A 94 -1.04 -2.80 6.94
N LYS A 95 -0.78 -3.33 8.15
CA LYS A 95 -1.62 -4.35 8.77
C LYS A 95 -3.04 -3.83 9.03
N THR A 96 -3.19 -2.60 9.54
CA THR A 96 -4.52 -1.99 9.75
C THR A 96 -5.26 -1.74 8.43
N ASN A 97 -4.55 -1.28 7.40
CA ASN A 97 -5.15 -1.05 6.08
C ASN A 97 -5.61 -2.37 5.44
N LEU A 98 -4.81 -3.43 5.56
CA LEU A 98 -5.16 -4.75 5.06
C LEU A 98 -6.38 -5.32 5.79
N GLN A 99 -6.46 -5.14 7.11
CA GLN A 99 -7.65 -5.53 7.86
C GLN A 99 -8.89 -4.77 7.37
N CYS A 100 -8.80 -3.44 7.24
CA CYS A 100 -9.92 -2.63 6.75
C CYS A 100 -10.35 -3.03 5.32
N ALA A 101 -9.40 -3.34 4.44
CA ALA A 101 -9.70 -3.84 3.10
C ALA A 101 -10.40 -5.20 3.14
N SER A 102 -9.93 -6.11 4.00
CA SER A 102 -10.56 -7.42 4.23
C SER A 102 -12.01 -7.28 4.71
N ASP A 103 -12.26 -6.36 5.64
CA ASP A 103 -13.60 -6.11 6.17
C ASP A 103 -14.53 -5.58 5.07
N LYS A 104 -14.05 -4.67 4.22
CA LYS A 104 -14.80 -4.15 3.06
C LYS A 104 -15.11 -5.22 2.03
N VAL A 105 -14.15 -6.11 1.74
CA VAL A 105 -14.35 -7.24 0.82
C VAL A 105 -15.42 -8.17 1.38
N SER A 106 -15.34 -8.52 2.66
CA SER A 106 -16.35 -9.36 3.32
C SER A 106 -17.75 -8.73 3.27
N ALA A 107 -17.86 -7.42 3.52
CA ALA A 107 -19.12 -6.70 3.38
C ALA A 107 -19.67 -6.74 1.94
N ALA A 108 -18.83 -6.49 0.95
CA ALA A 108 -19.21 -6.55 -0.47
C ALA A 108 -19.63 -7.96 -0.91
N GLU A 109 -18.96 -9.01 -0.42
CA GLU A 109 -19.33 -10.40 -0.69
C GLU A 109 -20.71 -10.75 -0.09
N GLN A 110 -20.99 -10.27 1.13
CA GLN A 110 -22.30 -10.46 1.77
C GLN A 110 -23.40 -9.74 0.98
N GLU A 111 -23.16 -8.51 0.53
CA GLU A 111 -24.09 -7.75 -0.30
C GLU A 111 -24.33 -8.44 -1.64
N LEU A 112 -23.27 -8.91 -2.31
CA LEU A 112 -23.38 -9.67 -3.56
C LEU A 112 -24.21 -10.94 -3.37
N HIS A 113 -23.99 -11.68 -2.28
CA HIS A 113 -24.78 -12.86 -1.97
C HIS A 113 -26.25 -12.52 -1.63
N HIS A 114 -26.50 -11.37 -1.02
CA HIS A 114 -27.86 -10.86 -0.81
C HIS A 114 -28.55 -10.53 -2.14
N LEU A 115 -27.89 -9.77 -3.02
CA LEU A 115 -28.40 -9.42 -4.35
C LEU A 115 -28.65 -10.66 -5.21
N LYS A 116 -27.74 -11.64 -5.21
CA LYS A 116 -27.95 -12.92 -5.92
C LYS A 116 -29.16 -13.70 -5.40
N ARG A 117 -29.45 -13.64 -4.10
CA ARG A 117 -30.66 -14.26 -3.51
C ARG A 117 -31.94 -13.53 -3.90
N LEU A 118 -31.88 -12.21 -4.09
CA LEU A 118 -33.01 -11.42 -4.60
C LEU A 118 -33.22 -11.66 -6.10
N GLN A 119 -32.13 -11.81 -6.86
CA GLN A 119 -32.12 -12.12 -8.29
C GLN A 119 -32.41 -13.61 -8.57
N LYS A 120 -33.42 -14.20 -7.92
CA LYS A 120 -33.88 -15.54 -8.29
C LYS A 120 -34.26 -15.52 -9.77
N PRO A 121 -33.65 -16.39 -10.61
CA PRO A 121 -33.98 -16.47 -12.02
C PRO A 121 -35.41 -16.98 -12.13
N GLY A 122 -36.32 -16.13 -12.58
CA GLY A 122 -37.67 -16.56 -12.89
C GLY A 122 -38.79 -15.57 -12.58
N SER A 123 -38.63 -14.53 -11.76
CA SER A 123 -39.79 -13.63 -11.52
C SER A 123 -40.17 -12.84 -12.78
N GLY A 124 -39.19 -12.30 -13.50
CA GLY A 124 -39.41 -11.60 -14.77
C GLY A 124 -39.78 -12.54 -15.91
N ASP A 125 -39.09 -13.68 -16.03
CA ASP A 125 -39.30 -14.61 -17.15
C ASP A 125 -40.55 -15.48 -16.99
N MET A 126 -40.90 -15.94 -15.77
CA MET A 126 -42.18 -16.62 -15.53
C MET A 126 -43.33 -15.67 -15.81
N ARG A 127 -43.27 -14.41 -15.34
CA ARG A 127 -44.31 -13.41 -15.60
C ARG A 127 -44.44 -13.10 -17.10
N LYS A 128 -43.33 -13.04 -17.85
CA LYS A 128 -43.34 -12.90 -19.31
C LYS A 128 -43.95 -14.12 -20.01
N VAL A 129 -43.66 -15.33 -19.54
CA VAL A 129 -44.22 -16.58 -20.08
C VAL A 129 -45.72 -16.68 -19.79
N GLU A 130 -46.15 -16.37 -18.56
CA GLU A 130 -47.56 -16.30 -18.16
C GLU A 130 -48.33 -15.26 -18.99
N LEU A 131 -47.77 -14.06 -19.18
CA LEU A 131 -48.37 -13.02 -20.01
C LEU A 131 -48.52 -13.48 -21.47
N LYS A 132 -47.48 -14.08 -22.04
CA LYS A 132 -47.54 -14.65 -23.40
C LYS A 132 -48.61 -15.74 -23.51
N GLY A 133 -48.72 -16.62 -22.51
CA GLY A 133 -49.76 -17.64 -22.43
C GLY A 133 -51.17 -17.02 -22.43
N ASN A 134 -51.40 -16.01 -21.60
CA ASN A 134 -52.69 -15.31 -21.51
C ASN A 134 -53.06 -14.61 -22.83
N ILE A 135 -52.11 -13.95 -23.50
CA ILE A 135 -52.33 -13.30 -24.79
C ILE A 135 -52.70 -14.32 -25.88
N LEU A 136 -51.98 -15.44 -25.95
CA LEU A 136 -52.25 -16.49 -26.92
C LEU A 136 -53.63 -17.12 -26.69
N GLN A 137 -53.99 -17.39 -25.43
CA GLN A 137 -55.28 -17.95 -25.09
C GLN A 137 -56.44 -17.00 -25.42
N PHE A 138 -56.26 -15.69 -25.22
CA PHE A 138 -57.22 -14.68 -25.67
C PHE A 138 -57.38 -14.67 -27.19
N TYR A 139 -56.28 -14.74 -27.94
CA TYR A 139 -56.30 -14.77 -29.40
C TYR A 139 -56.97 -16.06 -29.93
N GLU A 140 -56.66 -17.22 -29.35
CA GLU A 140 -57.32 -18.47 -29.69
C GLU A 140 -58.82 -18.40 -29.42
N ASN A 141 -59.22 -17.83 -28.28
CA ASN A 141 -60.63 -17.64 -27.94
C ASN A 141 -61.32 -16.76 -29.01
N LEU A 142 -60.73 -15.62 -29.38
CA LEU A 142 -61.23 -14.77 -30.47
C LEU A 142 -61.37 -15.53 -31.81
N MET A 143 -60.42 -16.39 -32.16
CA MET A 143 -60.48 -17.19 -33.39
C MET A 143 -61.52 -18.34 -33.32
N LYS A 144 -61.73 -18.92 -32.14
CA LYS A 144 -62.73 -19.98 -31.89
C LYS A 144 -64.17 -19.46 -31.88
N MET A 145 -64.38 -18.16 -31.81
CA MET A 145 -65.69 -17.58 -32.01
C MET A 145 -66.20 -17.95 -33.39
N LYS A 146 -67.31 -18.70 -33.43
CA LYS A 146 -68.18 -18.68 -34.61
C LYS A 146 -68.76 -17.27 -34.70
N LEU A 147 -68.09 -16.44 -35.48
CA LEU A 147 -68.51 -15.10 -35.84
C LEU A 147 -69.86 -15.24 -36.53
N VAL A 148 -70.94 -15.02 -35.80
CA VAL A 148 -72.28 -15.10 -36.35
C VAL A 148 -72.43 -13.92 -37.30
N ASP A 149 -72.55 -14.22 -38.59
CA ASP A 149 -72.93 -13.22 -39.59
C ASP A 149 -74.34 -12.74 -39.25
N THR A 150 -74.44 -11.51 -38.75
CA THR A 150 -75.69 -10.95 -38.19
C THR A 150 -76.66 -10.50 -39.25
N SER A 151 -76.33 -10.69 -40.53
CA SER A 151 -77.24 -10.52 -41.65
C SER A 151 -78.52 -11.36 -41.54
N TYR A 152 -78.58 -12.36 -40.63
CA TYR A 152 -79.74 -13.25 -40.43
C TYR A 152 -80.42 -13.15 -39.04
N LEU A 153 -79.96 -12.30 -38.12
CA LEU A 153 -80.56 -12.19 -36.78
C LEU A 153 -81.60 -11.06 -36.76
N GLN A 154 -82.80 -11.36 -37.26
CA GLN A 154 -83.96 -10.45 -37.22
C GLN A 154 -84.41 -10.12 -35.80
N ASP A 155 -84.15 -11.00 -34.82
CA ASP A 155 -84.40 -10.76 -33.40
C ASP A 155 -83.08 -10.63 -32.64
N LYS A 156 -82.79 -9.43 -32.14
CA LYS A 156 -81.65 -9.19 -31.25
C LYS A 156 -81.82 -10.05 -29.98
N PRO A 157 -80.93 -11.02 -29.69
CA PRO A 157 -81.02 -11.77 -28.45
C PRO A 157 -80.86 -10.82 -27.26
N LYS A 158 -81.65 -10.94 -26.18
CA LYS A 158 -81.59 -9.97 -25.06
C LYS A 158 -80.29 -10.03 -24.24
N ASN A 159 -79.49 -11.09 -24.39
CA ASN A 159 -78.32 -11.37 -23.54
C ASN A 159 -77.06 -11.63 -24.38
N PHE A 160 -76.45 -10.57 -24.90
CA PHE A 160 -75.14 -10.65 -25.56
C PHE A 160 -74.19 -9.51 -25.14
N VAL A 161 -72.89 -9.77 -25.20
CA VAL A 161 -71.85 -8.73 -25.19
C VAL A 161 -71.55 -8.35 -26.63
N GLN A 162 -71.62 -7.07 -26.93
CA GLN A 162 -71.23 -6.51 -28.21
C GLN A 162 -69.77 -6.03 -28.12
N GLY A 163 -68.95 -6.38 -29.11
CA GLY A 163 -67.53 -6.01 -29.11
C GLY A 163 -67.04 -5.62 -30.49
N TYR A 164 -66.04 -4.73 -30.51
CA TYR A 164 -65.43 -4.21 -31.72
C TYR A 164 -63.94 -4.49 -31.73
N ILE A 165 -63.43 -4.92 -32.87
CA ILE A 165 -62.00 -5.12 -33.10
C ILE A 165 -61.51 -3.98 -33.98
N TYR A 166 -60.50 -3.26 -33.51
CA TYR A 166 -59.79 -2.24 -34.27
C TYR A 166 -58.35 -2.71 -34.52
N ASN A 167 -57.75 -2.27 -35.63
CA ASN A 167 -56.32 -2.48 -35.84
C ASN A 167 -55.49 -1.43 -35.07
N ILE A 168 -54.17 -1.55 -35.17
CA ILE A 168 -53.21 -0.61 -34.56
C ILE A 168 -53.35 0.85 -35.03
N ASN A 169 -54.02 1.09 -36.16
CA ASN A 169 -54.29 2.42 -36.70
C ASN A 169 -55.70 2.92 -36.33
N ASN A 170 -56.34 2.31 -35.34
CA ASN A 170 -57.73 2.58 -34.92
C ASN A 170 -58.77 2.41 -36.04
N MET A 171 -58.47 1.68 -37.10
CA MET A 171 -59.46 1.34 -38.12
C MET A 171 -60.30 0.15 -37.65
N HIS A 172 -61.62 0.30 -37.71
CA HIS A 172 -62.55 -0.77 -37.38
C HIS A 172 -62.35 -1.95 -38.33
N LEU A 173 -62.00 -3.11 -37.78
CA LEU A 173 -61.83 -4.35 -38.52
C LEU A 173 -63.11 -5.18 -38.51
N LYS A 174 -63.72 -5.35 -37.33
CA LYS A 174 -64.84 -6.28 -37.19
C LYS A 174 -65.69 -6.01 -35.96
N HIS A 175 -66.98 -6.30 -36.11
CA HIS A 175 -67.98 -6.25 -35.07
C HIS A 175 -68.41 -7.68 -34.72
N PHE A 176 -68.50 -8.02 -33.43
CA PHE A 176 -68.88 -9.35 -32.96
C PHE A 176 -69.86 -9.29 -31.79
N TYR A 177 -70.56 -10.42 -31.59
CA TYR A 177 -71.55 -10.61 -30.55
C TYR A 177 -71.27 -11.91 -29.78
N ILE A 178 -71.18 -11.84 -28.46
CA ILE A 178 -70.98 -13.00 -27.59
C ILE A 178 -72.29 -13.30 -26.85
N PRO A 179 -72.94 -14.45 -27.06
CA PRO A 179 -74.10 -14.83 -26.27
C PRO A 179 -73.69 -15.09 -24.81
N ILE A 180 -74.34 -14.43 -23.86
CA ILE A 180 -74.14 -14.63 -22.42
C ILE A 180 -75.08 -15.76 -21.96
N GLN A 181 -74.83 -16.98 -22.44
CA GLN A 181 -75.50 -18.17 -21.92
C GLN A 181 -74.56 -18.86 -20.92
N GLN A 182 -75.02 -19.04 -19.69
CA GLN A 182 -74.42 -19.92 -18.66
C GLN A 182 -72.88 -19.85 -18.58
N ASN A 183 -72.33 -18.73 -18.13
CA ASN A 183 -70.90 -18.48 -17.85
C ASN A 183 -69.90 -18.46 -19.02
N ILE A 184 -70.27 -18.93 -20.21
CA ILE A 184 -69.36 -18.99 -21.37
C ILE A 184 -68.79 -17.61 -21.76
N GLY A 185 -69.59 -16.55 -21.64
CA GLY A 185 -69.16 -15.19 -21.98
C GLY A 185 -68.15 -14.57 -21.02
N TRP A 186 -68.17 -14.96 -19.73
CA TRP A 186 -67.24 -14.44 -18.72
C TRP A 186 -65.91 -15.19 -18.74
N ASP A 187 -65.96 -16.52 -18.88
CA ASP A 187 -64.75 -17.35 -19.03
C ASP A 187 -63.97 -17.00 -20.31
N PHE A 188 -64.66 -16.48 -21.32
CA PHE A 188 -64.07 -15.98 -22.55
C PHE A 188 -63.25 -14.68 -22.35
N LEU A 189 -63.77 -13.75 -21.55
CA LEU A 189 -63.18 -12.42 -21.33
C LEU A 189 -62.20 -12.40 -20.14
N ALA A 190 -62.22 -13.41 -19.28
CA ALA A 190 -61.33 -13.52 -18.13
C ALA A 190 -59.83 -13.39 -18.47
N PRO A 191 -59.30 -13.99 -19.57
CA PRO A 191 -57.91 -13.75 -19.95
C PRO A 191 -57.60 -12.28 -20.27
N ALA A 192 -58.58 -11.51 -20.77
CA ALA A 192 -58.42 -10.10 -21.13
C ALA A 192 -58.52 -9.15 -19.93
N SER A 193 -59.27 -9.51 -18.87
CA SER A 193 -59.26 -8.71 -17.63
C SER A 193 -57.91 -8.76 -16.93
N HIS A 194 -57.14 -9.83 -17.15
CA HIS A 194 -55.75 -9.94 -16.70
C HIS A 194 -54.74 -9.22 -17.61
N LEU A 195 -55.19 -8.59 -18.71
CA LEU A 195 -54.38 -7.77 -19.61
C LEU A 195 -54.51 -6.26 -19.34
N SER A 196 -55.15 -5.84 -18.24
CA SER A 196 -55.17 -4.42 -17.87
C SER A 196 -53.79 -4.01 -17.33
N TRP A 197 -53.00 -3.35 -18.17
CA TRP A 197 -51.80 -2.63 -17.74
C TRP A 197 -52.02 -1.15 -18.06
N THR A 198 -52.03 -0.31 -17.03
CA THR A 198 -51.69 1.10 -17.19
C THR A 198 -50.22 1.16 -17.60
N ALA A 199 -49.91 1.92 -18.64
CA ALA A 199 -48.58 2.15 -19.20
C ALA A 199 -47.65 2.96 -18.28
N ASN A 200 -47.64 2.65 -16.98
CA ASN A 200 -46.85 3.35 -15.96
C ASN A 200 -45.78 2.49 -15.28
N ASP A 201 -45.61 1.23 -15.68
CA ASP A 201 -44.42 0.47 -15.27
C ASP A 201 -43.30 0.83 -16.25
N SER A 202 -42.66 1.95 -15.90
CA SER A 202 -41.36 2.41 -16.36
C SER A 202 -40.43 1.23 -16.62
N ILE A 203 -40.08 1.10 -17.89
CA ILE A 203 -38.86 0.45 -18.33
C ILE A 203 -37.73 1.22 -17.66
N ASP A 204 -37.19 0.68 -16.58
CA ASP A 204 -35.84 0.99 -16.14
C ASP A 204 -34.88 0.46 -17.20
N GLU A 205 -34.70 1.22 -18.27
CA GLU A 205 -33.50 1.20 -19.09
C GLU A 205 -33.19 2.64 -19.46
N GLU A 206 -32.22 3.20 -18.72
CA GLU A 206 -31.25 4.20 -19.18
C GLU A 206 -31.79 5.25 -20.17
N ASN A 207 -32.23 6.40 -19.67
CA ASN A 207 -31.71 7.71 -20.08
C ASN A 207 -32.49 8.86 -19.42
N ASP A 208 -31.71 9.86 -19.01
CA ASP A 208 -32.12 11.16 -18.51
C ASP A 208 -33.19 11.87 -19.38
N GLU A 209 -34.32 12.21 -18.77
CA GLU A 209 -34.86 13.59 -18.63
C GLU A 209 -36.36 13.55 -18.30
N PRO A 210 -36.85 14.35 -17.33
CA PRO A 210 -38.27 14.42 -17.04
C PRO A 210 -38.98 15.28 -18.10
N VAL A 211 -39.71 14.63 -19.01
CA VAL A 211 -40.57 15.34 -19.95
C VAL A 211 -41.80 15.89 -19.21
N LYS A 212 -41.80 17.20 -18.97
CA LYS A 212 -42.98 17.97 -18.57
C LYS A 212 -43.96 18.09 -19.74
N TRP A 213 -45.26 17.97 -19.47
CA TRP A 213 -46.31 18.55 -20.31
C TRP A 213 -47.38 19.24 -19.44
N PHE A 214 -47.92 20.31 -20.01
CA PHE A 214 -48.89 21.26 -19.44
C PHE A 214 -50.28 20.66 -19.18
#